data_AF-A0A0M7AJB9-F1
#
_entry.id   AF-A0A0M7AJB9-F1
#
_cell.length_a   1.000
_cell.length_b   1.000
_cell.length_c   1.000
_cell.angle_alpha   90.00
_cell.angle_beta   90.00
_cell.angle_gamma   90.00
#
_symmetry.space_group_name_H-M   'P 1'
#
loop_
_entity.id
_entity.type
_entity.pdbx_description
1 polymer ?
#
loop_
_entity_poly.entity_id
_entity_poly.type
_entity_poly.pdbx_seq_one_letter_code
_entity_poly.pdbx_strand_id
1 'polypeptide(L)'
;MLAFSFAGYGYVRKVTPVKATPGLFVETVLLFPIAMGYLLLSLSWGVDALILDDIPVLIALAGTGIVTALPLICFSSAARRLPLFMLGLMQYIAPSIHFLMAVYVWGEPLDQAKLLGFVMIWIALVVFTFDSWRNARNARKAQQQATV
;
A
#
# COMPACT_ATOMS: atom_id res chain seq x y z
N MET A 1 -3.07 4.10 14.31
CA MET A 1 -4.15 3.20 13.86
C MET A 1 -3.83 2.52 12.53
N LEU A 2 -3.47 3.25 11.46
CA LEU A 2 -3.07 2.64 10.18
C LEU A 2 -1.95 1.60 10.28
N ALA A 3 -0.89 1.86 11.05
CA ALA A 3 0.23 0.92 11.19
C ALA A 3 -0.20 -0.45 11.76
N PHE A 4 -1.14 -0.46 12.71
CA PHE A 4 -1.70 -1.70 13.28
C PHE A 4 -2.59 -2.42 12.27
N SER A 5 -3.47 -1.69 11.55
CA SER A 5 -4.31 -2.28 10.51
C SER A 5 -3.48 -2.85 9.35
N PHE A 6 -2.42 -2.16 8.92
CA PHE A 6 -1.53 -2.62 7.85
C PHE A 6 -0.66 -3.81 8.27
N ALA A 7 -0.12 -3.80 9.49
CA ALA A 7 0.64 -4.91 10.03
C ALA A 7 -0.25 -6.16 10.21
N GLY A 8 -1.48 -5.98 10.73
CA GLY A 8 -2.47 -7.04 10.86
C GLY A 8 -2.89 -7.62 9.50
N TYR A 9 -3.20 -6.76 8.53
CA TYR A 9 -3.53 -7.19 7.16
C TYR A 9 -2.39 -7.94 6.48
N GLY A 10 -1.17 -7.40 6.56
CA GLY A 10 0.03 -8.03 6.01
C GLY A 10 0.34 -9.39 6.64
N TYR A 11 0.10 -9.53 7.95
CA TYR A 11 0.24 -10.80 8.66
C TYR A 11 -0.83 -11.81 8.25
N VAL A 12 -2.11 -11.41 8.23
CA VAL A 12 -3.24 -12.28 7.82
C VAL A 12 -3.06 -12.78 6.39
N ARG A 13 -2.68 -11.90 5.45
CA ARG A 13 -2.37 -12.28 4.05
C ARG A 13 -1.17 -13.20 3.91
N LYS A 14 -0.23 -13.16 4.86
CA LYS A 14 0.94 -14.05 4.87
C LYS A 14 0.61 -15.45 5.39
N VAL A 15 -0.34 -15.56 6.32
CA VAL A 15 -0.73 -16.83 6.96
C VAL A 15 -1.86 -17.54 6.21
N THR A 16 -2.71 -16.81 5.47
CA THR A 16 -3.83 -17.40 4.73
C THR A 16 -3.42 -17.93 3.34
N PRO A 17 -3.75 -19.18 2.98
CA PRO A 17 -3.38 -19.79 1.69
C PRO A 17 -4.27 -19.33 0.51
N VAL A 18 -4.94 -18.18 0.61
CA VAL A 18 -5.87 -17.70 -0.43
C VAL A 18 -5.09 -16.96 -1.52
N LYS A 19 -5.43 -17.21 -2.79
CA LYS A 19 -4.83 -16.48 -3.92
C LYS A 19 -5.17 -14.98 -3.80
N ALA A 20 -4.18 -14.11 -4.06
CA ALA A 20 -4.30 -12.66 -3.91
C ALA A 20 -5.54 -12.07 -4.59
N THR A 21 -5.84 -12.58 -5.79
CA THR A 21 -6.93 -12.14 -6.66
C THR A 21 -8.32 -12.42 -6.07
N PRO A 22 -8.68 -13.68 -5.69
CA PRO A 22 -9.97 -13.93 -5.05
C PRO A 22 -10.13 -13.25 -3.69
N GLY A 23 -9.05 -13.05 -2.92
CA GLY A 23 -9.13 -12.33 -1.64
C GLY A 23 -9.58 -10.87 -1.78
N LEU A 24 -9.04 -10.14 -2.75
CA LEU A 24 -9.43 -8.75 -3.01
C LEU A 24 -10.87 -8.64 -3.55
N PHE A 25 -11.28 -9.60 -4.37
CA PHE A 25 -12.64 -9.68 -4.89
C PHE A 25 -13.66 -9.91 -3.76
N VAL A 26 -13.39 -10.84 -2.85
CA VAL A 26 -14.25 -11.10 -1.69
C VAL A 26 -14.34 -9.88 -0.78
N GLU A 27 -13.23 -9.19 -0.51
CA GLU A 27 -13.22 -7.94 0.26
C GLU A 27 -14.11 -6.86 -0.40
N THR A 28 -14.04 -6.75 -1.73
CA THR A 28 -14.82 -5.76 -2.50
C THR A 28 -16.31 -6.12 -2.52
N VAL A 29 -16.65 -7.40 -2.70
CA VAL A 29 -18.04 -7.90 -2.65
C VAL A 29 -18.64 -7.73 -1.25
N LEU A 30 -17.86 -7.90 -0.18
CA LEU A 30 -18.31 -7.65 1.19
C LEU A 30 -18.59 -6.17 1.47
N LEU A 31 -17.78 -5.27 0.92
CA LEU A 31 -17.97 -3.82 1.08
C LEU A 31 -19.09 -3.28 0.19
N PHE A 32 -19.39 -3.93 -0.94
CA PHE A 32 -20.43 -3.52 -1.87
C PHE A 32 -21.82 -3.28 -1.21
N PRO A 33 -22.40 -4.19 -0.39
CA PRO A 33 -23.69 -3.94 0.24
C PRO A 33 -23.65 -2.78 1.24
N ILE A 34 -22.52 -2.55 1.92
CA ILE A 34 -22.35 -1.42 2.84
C ILE A 34 -22.32 -0.11 2.04
N ALA A 35 -21.55 -0.07 0.95
CA ALA A 35 -21.49 1.08 0.06
C ALA A 35 -22.86 1.39 -0.56
N MET A 36 -23.60 0.36 -0.98
CA MET A 36 -24.96 0.49 -1.49
C MET A 36 -25.92 1.06 -0.43
N GLY A 37 -25.86 0.55 0.80
CA GLY A 37 -26.67 1.06 1.91
C GLY A 37 -26.39 2.53 2.22
N TYR A 38 -25.12 2.94 2.19
CA TYR A 38 -24.73 4.34 2.36
C TYR A 38 -25.26 5.24 1.24
N LEU A 39 -25.22 4.76 -0.01
CA LEU A 39 -25.76 5.47 -1.17
C LEU A 39 -27.27 5.73 -1.03
N LEU A 40 -28.03 4.70 -0.63
CA LEU A 40 -29.47 4.82 -0.38
C LEU A 40 -29.79 5.78 0.77
N LEU A 41 -29.00 5.75 1.86
CA LEU A 41 -29.14 6.70 2.97
C LEU A 41 -28.81 8.14 2.54
N SER A 42 -27.79 8.33 1.72
CA SER A 42 -27.40 9.66 1.23
C SER A 42 -28.49 10.28 0.34
N LEU A 43 -29.13 9.46 -0.50
CA LEU A 43 -30.33 9.88 -1.25
C LEU A 43 -31.47 10.32 -0.31
N SER A 44 -31.67 9.63 0.81
CA SER A 44 -32.70 10.00 1.79
C SER A 44 -32.42 11.33 2.52
N TRP A 45 -31.15 11.78 2.54
CA TRP A 45 -30.74 13.06 3.11
C TRP A 45 -30.69 14.21 2.08
N GLY A 46 -31.09 13.94 0.83
CA GLY A 46 -31.06 14.92 -0.26
C GLY A 46 -29.64 15.27 -0.72
N VAL A 47 -28.65 14.42 -0.42
CA VAL A 47 -27.29 14.57 -0.93
C VAL A 47 -27.20 13.80 -2.24
N ASP A 48 -26.88 14.50 -3.34
CA ASP A 48 -26.59 13.89 -4.64
C ASP A 48 -25.28 13.09 -4.56
N ALA A 49 -25.40 11.84 -4.11
CA ALA A 49 -24.29 10.90 -4.02
C ALA A 49 -24.03 10.16 -5.34
N LEU A 50 -24.96 10.24 -6.31
CA LEU A 50 -24.87 9.62 -7.62
C LEU A 50 -24.57 10.70 -8.66
N ILE A 51 -23.29 10.85 -8.99
CA ILE A 51 -22.83 11.72 -10.08
C ILE A 51 -23.07 10.98 -11.40
N LEU A 52 -24.33 10.97 -11.87
CA LEU A 52 -24.72 10.36 -13.14
C LEU A 52 -24.64 11.34 -14.31
N ASP A 53 -24.70 12.64 -14.02
CA ASP A 53 -24.88 13.68 -15.03
C ASP A 53 -23.54 14.16 -15.63
N ASP A 54 -22.42 13.86 -14.97
CA ASP A 54 -21.07 14.21 -15.41
C ASP A 54 -20.31 12.94 -15.86
N ILE A 55 -20.38 12.66 -17.16
CA ILE A 55 -19.73 11.50 -17.80
C ILE A 55 -18.21 11.48 -17.58
N PRO A 56 -17.45 12.60 -17.73
CA PRO A 56 -16.04 12.65 -17.36
C PRO A 56 -15.76 12.20 -15.92
N VAL A 57 -16.52 12.69 -14.95
CA VAL A 57 -16.36 12.30 -13.54
C VAL A 57 -16.70 10.83 -13.33
N LEU A 58 -17.77 10.33 -13.96
CA LEU A 58 -18.16 8.93 -13.87
C LEU A 58 -17.07 7.99 -14.42
N ILE A 59 -16.46 8.34 -15.55
CA ILE A 59 -15.35 7.58 -16.14
C ILE A 59 -14.12 7.63 -15.23
N ALA A 60 -13.77 8.81 -14.71
CA ALA A 60 -12.67 8.96 -13.77
C ALA A 60 -12.89 8.12 -12.50
N LEU A 61 -14.11 8.13 -11.96
CA LEU A 61 -14.52 7.38 -10.77
C LEU A 61 -14.42 5.87 -11.00
N ALA A 62 -14.92 5.36 -12.14
CA ALA A 62 -14.74 3.97 -12.54
C ALA A 62 -13.24 3.62 -12.72
N GLY A 63 -12.47 4.54 -13.28
CA GLY A 63 -11.02 4.41 -13.45
C GLY A 63 -10.24 4.30 -12.13
N THR A 64 -10.70 4.97 -11.06
CA THR A 64 -10.05 4.89 -9.73
C THR A 64 -10.03 3.45 -9.18
N GLY A 65 -11.05 2.65 -9.50
CA GLY A 65 -11.11 1.24 -9.13
C GLY A 65 -9.97 0.44 -9.76
N ILE A 66 -9.71 0.66 -11.05
CA ILE A 66 -8.61 0.00 -11.77
C ILE A 66 -7.26 0.46 -11.21
N VAL A 67 -7.08 1.77 -11.04
CA VAL A 67 -5.85 2.38 -10.52
C VAL A 67 -5.53 1.90 -9.11
N THR A 68 -6.55 1.58 -8.29
CA THR A 68 -6.38 1.06 -6.92
C THR A 68 -6.19 -0.46 -6.88
N ALA A 69 -6.93 -1.20 -7.70
CA ALA A 69 -6.89 -2.66 -7.71
C ALA A 69 -5.54 -3.20 -8.20
N LEU A 70 -4.94 -2.57 -9.22
CA LEU A 70 -3.65 -2.98 -9.78
C LEU A 70 -2.52 -3.01 -8.73
N PRO A 71 -2.22 -1.91 -8.01
CA PRO A 71 -1.24 -1.90 -6.93
C PRO A 71 -1.57 -2.88 -5.82
N LEU A 72 -2.84 -3.04 -5.42
CA LEU A 72 -3.23 -3.98 -4.37
C LEU A 72 -2.97 -5.44 -4.77
N ILE A 73 -3.27 -5.82 -6.01
CA ILE A 73 -2.99 -7.17 -6.52
C ILE A 73 -1.47 -7.42 -6.56
N CYS A 74 -0.70 -6.46 -7.07
CA CYS A 74 0.77 -6.51 -7.05
C CYS A 74 1.31 -6.64 -5.62
N PHE A 75 0.82 -5.80 -4.70
CA PHE A 75 1.20 -5.81 -3.29
C PHE A 75 0.86 -7.15 -2.62
N SER A 76 -0.36 -7.67 -2.80
CA SER A 76 -0.75 -8.95 -2.21
C SER A 76 0.03 -10.13 -2.81
N SER A 77 0.47 -10.04 -4.06
CA SER A 77 1.37 -11.04 -4.64
C SER A 77 2.76 -10.98 -4.00
N ALA A 78 3.31 -9.77 -3.86
CA ALA A 78 4.61 -9.52 -3.26
C ALA A 78 4.65 -9.86 -1.75
N ALA A 79 3.58 -9.54 -1.01
CA ALA A 79 3.47 -9.77 0.44
C ALA A 79 3.57 -11.24 0.85
N ARG A 80 3.20 -12.17 -0.05
CA ARG A 80 3.33 -13.61 0.19
C ARG A 80 4.76 -14.13 0.00
N ARG A 81 5.59 -13.41 -0.77
CA ARG A 81 6.97 -13.80 -1.10
C ARG A 81 8.01 -13.07 -0.27
N LEU A 82 7.65 -11.93 0.29
CA LEU A 82 8.57 -11.04 1.00
C LEU A 82 8.41 -11.16 2.52
N PRO A 83 9.50 -11.06 3.29
CA PRO A 83 9.42 -10.90 4.73
C PRO A 83 8.74 -9.57 5.09
N LEU A 84 8.06 -9.53 6.24
CA LEU A 84 7.20 -8.40 6.64
C LEU A 84 7.97 -7.07 6.72
N PHE A 85 9.25 -7.11 7.12
CA PHE A 85 10.10 -5.91 7.17
C PHE A 85 10.37 -5.32 5.77
N MET A 86 10.52 -6.14 4.73
CA MET A 86 10.70 -5.66 3.34
C MET A 86 9.45 -4.97 2.81
N LEU A 87 8.26 -5.40 3.25
CA LEU A 87 7.01 -4.72 2.90
C LEU A 87 6.94 -3.33 3.51
N GLY A 88 7.33 -3.17 4.78
CA GLY A 88 7.43 -1.87 5.42
C GLY A 88 8.46 -0.96 4.77
N LEU A 89 9.61 -1.51 4.37
CA LEU A 89 10.65 -0.82 3.60
C LEU A 89 10.13 -0.27 2.27
N MET A 90 9.39 -1.08 1.50
CA MET A 90 8.82 -0.63 0.22
C MET A 90 7.78 0.48 0.37
N GLN A 91 7.11 0.59 1.52
CA GLN A 91 6.14 1.67 1.76
C GLN A 91 6.78 3.05 1.82
N TYR A 92 8.10 3.17 2.05
CA TYR A 92 8.82 4.44 1.99
C TYR A 92 8.95 5.03 0.57
N ILE A 93 8.65 4.24 -0.47
CA ILE A 93 8.62 4.73 -1.86
C ILE A 93 7.47 5.71 -2.05
N ALA A 94 6.28 5.43 -1.49
CA ALA A 94 5.11 6.29 -1.65
C ALA A 94 5.32 7.73 -1.12
N PRO A 95 5.78 7.96 0.13
CA PRO A 95 6.08 9.31 0.60
C PRO A 95 7.24 9.95 -0.18
N SER A 96 8.18 9.17 -0.73
CA SER A 96 9.23 9.72 -1.61
C SER A 96 8.66 10.24 -2.93
N ILE A 97 7.74 9.51 -3.56
CA ILE A 97 7.04 9.96 -4.77
C ILE A 97 6.20 11.20 -4.46
N HIS A 98 5.46 11.21 -3.35
CA HIS A 98 4.70 12.41 -2.95
C HIS A 98 5.60 13.61 -2.70
N PHE A 99 6.75 13.44 -2.04
CA PHE A 99 7.73 14.50 -1.86
C PHE A 99 8.25 15.04 -3.20
N LEU A 100 8.59 14.16 -4.14
CA LEU A 100 9.03 14.56 -5.48
C LEU A 100 7.92 15.29 -6.24
N MET A 101 6.67 14.80 -6.20
CA MET A 101 5.54 15.50 -6.82
C MET A 101 5.31 16.87 -6.19
N ALA A 102 5.37 17.00 -4.86
CA ALA A 102 5.21 18.28 -4.17
C ALA A 102 6.23 19.33 -4.66
N VAL A 103 7.47 18.92 -4.85
CA VAL A 103 8.56 19.79 -5.31
C VAL A 103 8.48 20.09 -6.80
N TYR A 104 8.32 19.07 -7.65
CA TYR A 104 8.44 19.21 -9.11
C TYR A 104 7.13 19.53 -9.82
N VAL A 105 5.99 19.06 -9.31
CA VAL A 105 4.67 19.24 -9.95
C VAL A 105 3.93 20.41 -9.33
N TRP A 106 3.87 20.47 -7.99
CA TRP A 106 3.17 21.54 -7.28
C TRP A 106 4.04 22.77 -7.01
N GLY A 107 5.36 22.67 -7.18
CA GLY A 107 6.28 23.79 -7.02
C GLY A 107 6.33 24.35 -5.59
N GLU A 108 6.01 23.54 -4.58
CA GLU A 108 6.05 24.02 -3.20
C GLU A 108 7.48 24.37 -2.76
N PRO A 109 7.67 25.47 -2.01
CA PRO A 109 8.97 25.87 -1.51
C PRO A 109 9.54 24.77 -0.62
N LEU A 110 10.73 24.31 -0.98
CA LEU A 110 11.38 23.18 -0.35
C LEU A 110 12.00 23.63 0.97
N ASP A 111 11.28 23.35 2.06
CA ASP A 111 11.75 23.59 3.41
C ASP A 111 12.98 22.72 3.73
N GLN A 112 14.07 23.36 4.16
CA GLN A 112 15.32 22.68 4.51
C GLN A 112 15.12 21.65 5.62
N ALA A 113 14.20 21.89 6.56
CA ALA A 113 13.91 20.92 7.62
C ALA A 113 13.29 19.62 7.06
N LYS A 114 12.38 19.74 6.08
CA LYS A 114 11.75 18.58 5.41
C LYS A 114 12.78 17.78 4.59
N LEU A 115 13.70 18.48 3.91
CA LEU A 115 14.78 17.82 3.17
C LEU A 115 15.71 17.03 4.08
N LEU A 116 16.12 17.62 5.21
CA LEU A 116 17.02 16.97 6.16
C LEU A 116 16.36 15.72 6.77
N GLY A 117 15.08 15.82 7.14
CA GLY A 117 14.29 14.68 7.61
C GLY A 117 14.21 13.56 6.56
N PHE A 118 13.96 13.92 5.30
CA PHE A 118 13.91 12.97 4.19
C PHE A 118 15.25 12.22 4.01
N VAL A 119 16.37 12.94 4.01
CA VAL A 119 17.71 12.34 3.89
C VAL A 119 18.02 11.44 5.08
N MET A 120 17.68 11.86 6.31
CA MET A 120 17.92 11.07 7.51
C MET A 120 17.15 9.73 7.50
N ILE A 121 15.89 9.76 7.05
CA ILE A 121 15.08 8.54 6.86
C ILE A 121 15.76 7.62 5.84
N TRP A 122 16.21 8.16 4.70
CA TRP A 122 16.87 7.36 3.67
C TRP A 122 18.19 6.74 4.13
N ILE A 123 18.98 7.47 4.93
CA ILE A 123 20.19 6.91 5.54
C ILE A 123 19.85 5.73 6.45
N ALA A 124 18.88 5.90 7.36
CA ALA A 124 18.43 4.82 8.24
C ALA A 124 17.92 3.61 7.45
N LEU A 125 17.23 3.87 6.33
CA LEU A 125 16.69 2.86 5.44
C LEU A 125 17.78 2.04 4.74
N VAL A 126 18.83 2.70 4.24
CA VAL A 126 19.98 2.05 3.61
C VAL A 126 20.73 1.18 4.61
N VAL A 127 20.98 1.72 5.81
CA VAL A 127 21.66 0.96 6.90
C VAL A 127 20.85 -0.28 7.27
N PHE A 128 19.54 -0.13 7.49
CA PHE A 128 18.67 -1.24 7.86
C PHE A 128 18.55 -2.31 6.75
N THR A 129 18.50 -1.87 5.48
CA THR A 129 18.47 -2.77 4.32
C THR A 129 19.77 -3.57 4.21
N PHE A 130 20.91 -2.91 4.42
CA PHE A 130 22.22 -3.56 4.37
C PHE A 130 22.38 -4.60 5.49
N ASP A 131 22.00 -4.25 6.73
CA ASP A 131 22.03 -5.15 7.87
C ASP A 131 21.12 -6.37 7.66
N SER A 132 19.88 -6.15 7.24
CA SER A 132 18.92 -7.21 6.95
C SER A 132 19.39 -8.16 5.84
N TRP A 133 20.01 -7.63 4.79
CA TRP A 133 20.58 -8.43 3.70
C TRP A 133 21.76 -9.29 4.17
N ARG A 134 22.63 -8.73 5.02
CA ARG A 134 23.76 -9.45 5.62
C ARG A 134 23.27 -10.57 6.53
N ASN A 135 22.28 -10.30 7.39
CA ASN A 135 21.70 -11.30 8.28
C ASN A 135 21.01 -12.44 7.51
N ALA A 136 20.29 -12.11 6.43
CA ALA A 136 19.65 -13.11 5.57
C ALA A 136 20.68 -14.00 4.83
N ARG A 137 21.82 -13.46 4.39
CA ARG A 137 22.92 -14.26 3.81
C ARG A 137 23.58 -15.18 4.84
N ASN A 138 23.79 -14.69 6.05
CA ASN A 138 24.43 -15.47 7.12
C ASN A 138 23.54 -16.63 7.58
N ALA A 139 22.22 -16.41 7.73
CA ALA A 139 21.26 -17.45 8.07
C ALA A 139 21.19 -18.58 7.02
N ARG A 140 21.25 -18.24 5.72
CA ARG A 140 21.28 -19.23 4.63
C ARG A 140 22.55 -20.06 4.62
N LYS A 141 23.71 -19.46 4.92
CA LYS A 141 25.00 -20.18 5.01
C LYS A 141 25.02 -21.15 6.18
N ALA A 142 24.46 -20.78 7.34
CA ALA A 142 24.38 -21.65 8.51
C ALA A 142 23.46 -22.87 8.28
N GLN A 143 22.35 -22.70 7.55
CA GLN A 143 21.48 -23.83 7.18
C GLN A 143 22.12 -24.80 6.18
N GLN A 144 22.94 -24.30 5.25
CA GLN A 144 23.67 -25.15 4.31
C GLN A 144 24.75 -26.02 4.98
N GLN A 145 25.36 -25.55 6.08
CA GLN A 145 26.36 -26.33 6.83
C GLN A 145 25.74 -27.38 7.76
N ALA A 146 24.47 -27.22 8.16
CA ALA A 146 23.78 -28.19 9.02
C ALA A 146 23.13 -29.36 8.24
N THR A 147 23.13 -29.30 6.91
CA THR A 147 22.52 -30.33 6.03
C THR A 147 23.59 -31.19 5.33
N VAL A 148 24.86 -30.97 5.63
CA VAL A 148 26.02 -31.75 5.16
C VAL A 148 26.60 -32.49 6.36
#